data_AF-A0A2V1N9P1-F1
#
_entry.id   AF-A0A2V1N9P1-F1
#
_cell.length_a   1.000
_cell.length_b   1.000
_cell.length_c   1.000
_cell.angle_alpha   90.00
_cell.angle_beta   90.00
_cell.angle_gamma   90.00
#
_symmetry.space_group_name_H-M   'P 1'
#
loop_
_entity.id
_entity.type
_entity.pdbx_description
1 polymer ?
#
loop_
_entity_poly.entity_id
_entity_poly.type
_entity_poly.pdbx_seq_one_letter_code
_entity_poly.pdbx_strand_id
1 'polypeptide(L)'
;MMDMTTSAAAAELRCSVNTLKKLIAAGLLPEVRERGNRTLLPAGDVRVLARRETVDLDALELGELPVLRVGPAVDPAEGGEGRAWIGYSARLVPEQMYEALRGWWRCDPERVLRAGVLAVTLGPYVVAVLGGFRDVESNGAGRYRFAGELEGYVTDLVAPVQVVRGDTPWARRLLGRRLESESGGPFAYVWRPGSSVDDVP
;
A
#
# COMPACT_ATOMS: atom_id res chain seq x y z
N MET A 1 -25.25 10.51 -14.57
CA MET A 1 -24.07 9.85 -13.96
C MET A 1 -24.57 8.57 -13.30
N MET A 2 -23.98 7.41 -13.60
CA MET A 2 -24.45 6.12 -13.08
C MET A 2 -23.63 5.76 -11.84
N ASP A 3 -24.30 5.43 -10.74
CA ASP A 3 -23.66 5.04 -9.49
C ASP A 3 -23.70 3.51 -9.30
N MET A 4 -22.69 2.95 -8.63
CA MET A 4 -22.56 1.55 -8.27
C MET A 4 -22.72 1.35 -6.77
N THR A 5 -23.35 0.25 -6.36
CA THR A 5 -23.30 -0.19 -4.96
C THR A 5 -21.93 -0.74 -4.62
N THR A 6 -21.58 -0.83 -3.34
CA THR A 6 -20.32 -1.44 -2.89
C THR A 6 -20.11 -2.86 -3.42
N SER A 7 -21.16 -3.67 -3.55
CA SER A 7 -21.05 -5.03 -4.08
C SER A 7 -20.73 -5.04 -5.57
N ALA A 8 -21.41 -4.19 -6.35
CA ALA A 8 -21.14 -4.06 -7.79
C ALA A 8 -19.74 -3.48 -8.04
N ALA A 9 -19.34 -2.46 -7.28
CA ALA A 9 -18.02 -1.85 -7.39
C ALA A 9 -16.90 -2.82 -6.99
N ALA A 10 -17.08 -3.61 -5.93
CA ALA A 10 -16.09 -4.62 -5.54
C ALA A 10 -15.90 -5.70 -6.61
N ALA A 11 -17.00 -6.13 -7.24
CA ALA A 11 -16.95 -7.07 -8.37
C ALA A 11 -16.20 -6.48 -9.57
N GLU A 12 -16.48 -5.23 -9.95
CA GLU A 12 -15.77 -4.50 -11.03
C GLU A 12 -14.26 -4.40 -10.75
N LEU A 13 -13.88 -4.12 -9.50
CA LEU A 13 -12.47 -4.02 -9.07
C LEU A 13 -11.79 -5.38 -8.90
N ARG A 14 -12.54 -6.48 -9.01
CA ARG A 14 -12.11 -7.86 -8.73
C ARG A 14 -11.50 -8.00 -7.34
N CYS A 15 -12.16 -7.41 -6.33
CA CYS A 15 -11.74 -7.51 -4.93
C CYS A 15 -12.92 -7.85 -4.01
N SER A 16 -12.62 -8.17 -2.75
CA SER A 16 -13.68 -8.34 -1.75
C SER A 16 -14.37 -7.02 -1.42
N VAL A 17 -15.64 -7.07 -1.00
CA VAL A 17 -16.35 -5.89 -0.48
C VAL A 17 -15.62 -5.30 0.73
N ASN A 18 -14.97 -6.13 1.54
CA ASN A 18 -14.16 -5.67 2.67
C ASN A 18 -12.96 -4.84 2.21
N THR A 19 -12.27 -5.27 1.16
CA THR A 19 -11.16 -4.51 0.54
C THR A 19 -11.63 -3.15 0.06
N LEU A 20 -12.78 -3.09 -0.63
CA LEU A 20 -13.36 -1.81 -1.06
C LEU A 20 -13.71 -0.91 0.13
N LYS A 21 -14.32 -1.45 1.19
CA LYS A 21 -14.62 -0.69 2.42
C LYS A 21 -13.34 -0.11 3.04
N LYS A 22 -12.23 -0.86 3.02
CA LYS A 22 -10.92 -0.37 3.50
C LYS A 22 -10.38 0.77 2.64
N LEU A 23 -10.52 0.71 1.32
CA LEU A 23 -10.13 1.80 0.40
C LEU A 23 -10.93 3.08 0.69
N ILE A 24 -12.25 2.95 0.91
CA ILE A 24 -13.13 4.05 1.30
C ILE A 24 -12.71 4.63 2.65
N ALA A 25 -12.51 3.77 3.66
CA ALA A 25 -12.12 4.19 5.01
C ALA A 25 -10.75 4.90 5.05
N ALA A 26 -9.83 4.51 4.18
CA ALA A 26 -8.53 5.17 4.01
C ALA A 26 -8.61 6.52 3.27
N GLY A 27 -9.79 6.91 2.79
CA GLY A 27 -10.01 8.18 2.07
C GLY A 27 -9.41 8.21 0.67
N LEU A 28 -9.16 7.05 0.06
CA LEU A 28 -8.50 6.94 -1.25
C LEU A 28 -9.45 7.15 -2.45
N LEU A 29 -10.75 7.32 -2.20
CA LEU A 29 -11.77 7.57 -3.21
C LEU A 29 -12.41 8.94 -2.92
N PRO A 30 -12.35 9.90 -3.87
CA PRO A 30 -12.75 11.28 -3.65
C PRO A 30 -14.26 11.45 -3.54
N GLU A 31 -15.03 10.66 -4.30
CA GLU A 31 -16.49 10.73 -4.30
C GLU A 31 -17.11 9.44 -3.76
N VAL A 32 -17.61 9.53 -2.52
CA VAL A 32 -18.43 8.49 -1.90
C VAL A 32 -19.75 9.13 -1.48
N ARG A 33 -20.85 8.58 -1.97
CA ARG A 33 -22.21 9.09 -1.70
C ARG A 33 -22.96 8.13 -0.80
N GLU A 34 -23.85 8.67 0.01
CA GLU A 34 -24.74 7.89 0.85
C GLU A 34 -26.19 8.05 0.39
N ARG A 35 -26.91 6.93 0.32
CA ARG A 35 -28.36 6.91 0.07
C ARG A 35 -29.02 5.96 1.08
N GLY A 36 -29.42 6.52 2.22
CA GLY A 36 -29.79 5.74 3.40
C GLY A 36 -28.59 4.90 3.85
N ASN A 37 -28.79 3.61 4.11
CA ASN A 37 -27.72 2.70 4.56
C ASN A 37 -26.83 2.19 3.41
N ARG A 38 -26.95 2.74 2.20
CA ARG A 38 -26.18 2.30 1.03
C ARG A 38 -25.10 3.31 0.69
N THR A 39 -23.88 2.82 0.62
CA THR A 39 -22.76 3.53 0.01
C THR A 39 -22.80 3.35 -1.51
N LEU A 40 -22.72 4.46 -2.23
CA LEU A 40 -22.73 4.55 -3.68
C LEU A 40 -21.43 5.19 -4.18
N LEU A 41 -20.87 4.62 -5.24
CA LEU A 41 -19.65 5.11 -5.88
C LEU A 41 -19.94 5.48 -7.33
N PRO A 42 -19.39 6.59 -7.87
CA PRO A 42 -19.51 6.88 -9.29
C PRO A 42 -18.94 5.73 -10.14
N ALA A 43 -19.71 5.22 -11.10
CA ALA A 43 -19.27 4.09 -11.93
C ALA A 43 -18.04 4.43 -12.79
N GLY A 44 -17.85 5.71 -13.13
CA GLY A 44 -16.66 6.18 -13.85
C GLY A 44 -15.39 5.93 -13.04
N ASP A 45 -15.38 6.39 -11.79
CA ASP A 45 -14.27 6.28 -10.85
C ASP A 45 -13.88 4.82 -10.62
N VAL A 46 -14.87 3.96 -10.38
CA VAL A 46 -14.64 2.51 -10.18
C VAL A 46 -13.97 1.90 -11.42
N ARG A 47 -14.42 2.24 -12.62
CA ARG A 47 -13.83 1.73 -13.88
C ARG A 47 -12.42 2.27 -14.12
N VAL A 48 -12.14 3.51 -13.74
CA VAL A 48 -10.78 4.08 -13.79
C VAL A 48 -9.86 3.27 -12.88
N LEU A 49 -10.29 2.99 -11.65
CA LEU A 49 -9.52 2.16 -10.72
C LEU A 49 -9.33 0.71 -11.20
N ALA A 50 -10.34 0.12 -11.84
CA ALA A 50 -10.29 -1.24 -12.36
C ALA A 50 -9.25 -1.40 -13.49
N ARG A 51 -9.01 -0.32 -14.24
CA ARG A 51 -8.09 -0.26 -15.39
C ARG A 51 -6.69 0.26 -15.04
N ARG A 52 -6.39 0.46 -13.76
CA ARG A 52 -5.06 0.88 -13.33
C ARG A 52 -4.00 -0.10 -13.81
N GLU A 53 -2.91 0.46 -14.32
CA GLU A 53 -1.72 -0.29 -14.70
C GLU A 53 -1.23 -1.13 -13.53
N THR A 54 -0.80 -2.34 -13.84
CA THR A 54 -0.04 -3.17 -12.91
C THR A 54 1.39 -2.65 -12.82
N VAL A 55 2.02 -2.79 -11.66
CA VAL A 55 3.45 -2.53 -11.50
C VAL A 55 4.22 -3.42 -12.47
N ASP A 56 5.04 -2.79 -13.30
CA ASP A 56 6.01 -3.46 -14.16
C ASP A 56 7.25 -3.79 -13.35
N LEU A 57 7.33 -5.02 -12.82
CA LEU A 57 8.44 -5.49 -11.99
C LEU A 57 9.74 -5.63 -12.77
N ASP A 58 9.68 -5.84 -14.08
CA ASP A 58 10.87 -5.92 -14.94
C ASP A 58 11.51 -4.54 -15.07
N ALA A 59 10.69 -3.51 -15.30
CA ALA A 59 11.14 -2.13 -15.36
C ALA A 59 11.62 -1.55 -14.01
N LEU A 60 11.39 -2.24 -12.89
CA LEU A 60 12.00 -1.84 -11.62
C LEU A 60 13.47 -2.22 -11.54
N GLU A 61 13.96 -3.15 -12.37
CA GLU A 61 15.34 -3.64 -12.28
C GLU A 61 15.70 -4.21 -10.88
N LEU A 62 14.70 -4.47 -10.04
CA LEU A 62 14.82 -5.14 -8.75
C LEU A 62 14.64 -6.65 -8.93
N GLY A 63 15.46 -7.48 -8.26
CA GLY A 63 15.25 -8.93 -8.25
C GLY A 63 14.00 -9.32 -7.47
N GLU A 64 13.67 -8.54 -6.43
CA GLU A 64 12.56 -8.74 -5.54
C GLU A 64 12.03 -7.40 -5.02
N LEU A 65 10.70 -7.27 -4.92
CA LEU A 65 10.03 -6.14 -4.29
C LEU A 65 9.38 -6.59 -2.96
N PRO A 66 9.89 -6.12 -1.81
CA PRO A 66 9.20 -6.29 -0.53
C PRO A 66 7.94 -5.42 -0.50
N VAL A 67 6.86 -5.98 0.06
CA VAL A 67 5.54 -5.35 0.12
C VAL A 67 4.97 -5.39 1.53
N LEU A 68 4.68 -4.23 2.10
CA LEU A 68 3.93 -4.06 3.34
C LEU A 68 2.46 -3.83 3.03
N ARG A 69 1.61 -4.77 3.46
CA ARG A 69 0.15 -4.71 3.33
C ARG A 69 -0.46 -4.08 4.56
N VAL A 70 -1.27 -3.06 4.37
CA VAL A 70 -1.89 -2.31 5.46
C VAL A 70 -3.41 -2.24 5.33
N GLY A 71 -4.05 -2.01 6.47
CA GLY A 71 -5.44 -1.56 6.53
C GLY A 71 -5.54 -0.03 6.51
N PRO A 72 -6.78 0.49 6.60
CA PRO A 72 -6.98 1.92 6.86
C PRO A 72 -6.34 2.29 8.20
N ALA A 73 -5.86 3.52 8.33
CA ALA A 73 -5.28 4.02 9.57
C ALA A 73 -6.33 3.98 10.69
N VAL A 74 -5.96 3.39 11.83
CA VAL A 74 -6.79 3.34 13.05
C VAL A 74 -5.99 3.84 14.24
N ASP A 75 -6.69 4.41 15.22
CA ASP A 75 -6.10 4.79 16.51
C ASP A 75 -5.64 3.51 17.24
N PRO A 76 -4.39 3.44 17.72
CA PRO A 76 -3.77 2.24 18.26
C PRO A 76 -4.19 1.90 19.69
N ALA A 77 -5.32 2.44 20.19
CA ALA A 77 -5.93 2.03 21.44
C ALA A 77 -6.10 0.49 21.59
N GLU A 78 -6.00 -0.28 20.51
CA GLU A 78 -6.04 -1.76 20.53
C GLU A 78 -4.67 -2.48 20.40
N GLY A 79 -3.52 -1.79 20.35
CA GLY A 79 -2.27 -2.52 20.07
C GLY A 79 -0.95 -1.78 20.19
N GLY A 80 -0.64 -1.23 21.36
CA GLY A 80 0.73 -1.14 21.89
C GLY A 80 1.70 -0.11 21.27
N GLU A 81 2.48 0.53 22.17
CA GLU A 81 3.67 1.35 21.92
C GLU A 81 3.49 2.82 21.48
N GLY A 82 2.56 3.57 22.07
CA GLY A 82 2.63 5.04 22.09
C GLY A 82 2.57 5.75 20.72
N ARG A 83 2.20 5.03 19.66
CA ARG A 83 1.95 5.60 18.33
C ARG A 83 0.57 6.26 18.36
N ALA A 84 0.32 7.20 17.45
CA ALA A 84 -1.01 7.76 17.27
C ALA A 84 -1.87 6.99 16.25
N TRP A 85 -1.23 6.19 15.37
CA TRP A 85 -1.89 5.50 14.26
C TRP A 85 -1.16 4.21 13.85
N ILE A 86 -1.90 3.24 13.33
CA ILE A 86 -1.37 2.09 12.56
C ILE A 86 -2.16 1.98 11.25
N GLY A 87 -1.46 1.88 10.11
CA GLY A 87 -2.07 1.70 8.78
C GLY A 87 -1.95 2.94 7.89
N TYR A 88 -2.79 3.03 6.86
CA TYR A 88 -2.74 4.10 5.86
C TYR A 88 -4.02 4.93 5.82
N SER A 89 -3.89 6.26 5.75
CA SER A 89 -4.99 7.15 5.41
C SER A 89 -4.47 8.34 4.62
N ALA A 90 -5.17 8.70 3.54
CA ALA A 90 -4.89 9.88 2.73
C ALA A 90 -5.05 11.20 3.50
N ARG A 91 -5.62 11.16 4.72
CA ARG A 91 -5.83 12.32 5.59
C ARG A 91 -4.69 12.56 6.58
N LEU A 92 -3.78 11.61 6.74
CA LEU A 92 -2.61 11.81 7.58
C LEU A 92 -1.60 12.72 6.88
N VAL A 93 -0.99 13.63 7.65
CA VAL A 93 0.16 14.37 7.14
C VAL A 93 1.37 13.43 6.97
N PRO A 94 2.35 13.75 6.11
CA PRO A 94 3.44 12.83 5.76
C PRO A 94 4.19 12.24 6.96
N GLU A 95 4.43 13.03 7.99
CA GLU A 95 5.14 12.61 9.21
C GLU A 95 4.33 11.58 9.99
N GLN A 96 3.02 11.81 10.15
CA GLN A 96 2.12 10.84 10.80
C GLN A 96 1.97 9.57 9.97
N MET A 97 1.92 9.70 8.65
CA MET A 97 1.86 8.57 7.73
C MET A 97 3.12 7.70 7.84
N TYR A 98 4.29 8.31 7.84
CA TYR A 98 5.55 7.58 8.03
C TYR A 98 5.55 6.79 9.34
N GLU A 99 5.20 7.44 10.46
CA GLU A 99 5.12 6.78 11.78
C GLU A 99 4.09 5.64 11.82
N ALA A 100 2.94 5.80 11.14
CA ALA A 100 1.91 4.77 11.05
C ALA A 100 2.34 3.54 10.24
N LEU A 101 3.29 3.71 9.31
CA LEU A 101 3.83 2.66 8.43
C LEU A 101 5.12 2.03 8.98
N ARG A 102 5.88 2.75 9.80
CA ARG A 102 7.15 2.31 10.42
C ARG A 102 6.93 1.42 11.66
N GLY A 103 6.03 0.45 11.56
CA GLY A 103 5.74 -0.49 12.64
C GLY A 103 6.78 -1.61 12.83
N TRP A 104 6.49 -2.49 13.79
CA TRP A 104 7.27 -3.72 14.01
C TRP A 104 6.68 -4.84 13.16
N TRP A 105 7.38 -5.21 12.11
CA TRP A 105 6.91 -6.16 11.12
C TRP A 105 7.67 -7.47 11.21
N ARG A 106 6.95 -8.59 11.17
CA ARG A 106 7.58 -9.89 10.93
C ARG A 106 7.95 -9.97 9.45
N CYS A 107 9.24 -9.93 9.17
CA CYS A 107 9.82 -9.93 7.83
C CYS A 107 11.27 -10.43 7.90
N ASP A 108 11.91 -10.50 6.74
CA ASP A 108 13.34 -10.75 6.58
C ASP A 108 14.00 -9.38 6.36
N PRO A 109 14.80 -8.88 7.32
CA PRO A 109 15.35 -7.54 7.24
C PRO A 109 16.41 -7.41 6.14
N GLU A 110 17.15 -8.48 5.82
CA GLU A 110 18.20 -8.44 4.81
C GLU A 110 17.61 -8.27 3.41
N ARG A 111 16.49 -8.94 3.13
CA ARG A 111 15.77 -8.79 1.86
C ARG A 111 15.23 -7.38 1.66
N VAL A 112 14.68 -6.77 2.71
CA VAL A 112 14.19 -5.38 2.66
C VAL A 112 15.33 -4.39 2.44
N LEU A 113 16.44 -4.54 3.18
CA LEU A 113 17.61 -3.68 3.04
C LEU A 113 18.27 -3.84 1.65
N ARG A 114 18.35 -5.06 1.12
CA ARG A 114 18.88 -5.35 -0.23
C ARG A 114 18.05 -4.70 -1.33
N ALA A 115 16.72 -4.73 -1.20
CA ALA A 115 15.83 -4.07 -2.17
C ALA A 115 15.94 -2.54 -2.09
N GLY A 116 16.26 -1.98 -0.91
CA GLY A 116 16.38 -0.54 -0.70
C GLY A 116 15.05 0.22 -0.76
N VAL A 117 13.95 -0.48 -1.05
CA VAL A 117 12.59 0.06 -1.20
C VAL A 117 11.57 -0.91 -0.63
N LEU A 118 10.49 -0.37 -0.08
CA LEU A 118 9.33 -1.11 0.43
C LEU A 118 8.07 -0.48 -0.16
N ALA A 119 7.37 -1.24 -0.99
CA ALA A 119 6.06 -0.84 -1.47
C ALA A 119 5.02 -1.05 -0.36
N VAL A 120 4.14 -0.08 -0.14
CA VAL A 120 3.04 -0.18 0.82
C VAL A 120 1.73 -0.29 0.06
N THR A 121 0.98 -1.35 0.31
CA THR A 121 -0.29 -1.61 -0.39
C THR A 121 -1.50 -1.57 0.53
N LEU A 122 -2.60 -1.02 0.01
CA LEU A 122 -3.93 -1.20 0.58
C LEU A 122 -4.80 -1.89 -0.47
N GLY A 123 -5.21 -3.12 -0.17
CA GLY A 123 -5.79 -3.99 -1.19
C GLY A 123 -4.76 -4.24 -2.30
N PRO A 124 -5.13 -4.16 -3.59
CA PRO A 124 -4.20 -4.38 -4.69
C PRO A 124 -3.43 -3.13 -5.09
N TYR A 125 -3.59 -1.97 -4.43
CA TYR A 125 -3.00 -0.70 -4.88
C TYR A 125 -1.80 -0.32 -4.04
N VAL A 126 -0.72 0.14 -4.67
CA VAL A 126 0.41 0.76 -3.96
C VAL A 126 0.03 2.19 -3.57
N VAL A 127 -0.04 2.45 -2.26
CA VAL A 127 -0.51 3.72 -1.68
C VAL A 127 0.62 4.56 -1.10
N ALA A 128 1.75 3.93 -0.75
CA ALA A 128 2.96 4.62 -0.32
C ALA A 128 4.20 3.82 -0.72
N VAL A 129 5.35 4.50 -0.72
CA VAL A 129 6.67 3.89 -0.91
C VAL A 129 7.57 4.39 0.22
N LEU A 130 8.20 3.45 0.91
CA LEU A 130 9.28 3.76 1.86
C LEU A 130 10.61 3.34 1.24
N GLY A 131 11.67 4.06 1.55
CA GLY A 131 13.01 3.72 1.10
C GLY A 131 14.06 4.50 1.88
N GLY A 132 15.25 4.64 1.28
CA GLY A 132 16.39 5.29 1.96
C GLY A 132 16.73 4.65 3.30
N PHE A 133 16.61 3.32 3.39
CA PHE A 133 16.82 2.61 4.65
C PHE A 133 18.27 2.75 5.13
N ARG A 134 18.45 3.29 6.34
CA ARG A 134 19.75 3.53 6.98
C ARG A 134 20.07 2.52 8.07
N ASP A 135 19.04 2.02 8.73
CA ASP A 135 19.19 1.13 9.88
C ASP A 135 17.97 0.22 10.03
N VAL A 136 18.15 -0.89 10.75
CA VAL A 136 17.10 -1.82 11.13
C VAL A 136 17.21 -2.17 12.60
N GLU A 137 16.12 -1.96 13.31
CA GLU A 137 16.01 -2.33 14.72
C GLU A 137 15.30 -3.68 14.83
N SER A 138 15.72 -4.51 15.78
CA SER A 138 15.03 -5.75 16.15
C SER A 138 14.44 -5.60 17.55
N ASN A 139 13.19 -6.04 17.73
CA ASN A 139 12.57 -6.07 19.06
C ASN A 139 12.84 -7.37 19.84
N GLY A 140 13.73 -8.24 19.34
CA GLY A 140 14.04 -9.54 19.95
C GLY A 140 12.96 -10.62 19.80
N ALA A 141 11.78 -10.30 19.24
CA ALA A 141 10.66 -11.23 19.02
C ALA A 141 10.45 -11.56 17.53
N GLY A 142 11.50 -11.48 16.72
CA GLY A 142 11.46 -11.73 15.28
C GLY A 142 10.65 -10.69 14.50
N ARG A 143 10.56 -9.47 15.01
CA ARG A 143 9.99 -8.32 14.31
C ARG A 143 11.02 -7.22 14.18
N TYR A 144 10.94 -6.52 13.05
CA TYR A 144 11.90 -5.50 12.65
C TYR A 144 11.22 -4.18 12.35
N ARG A 145 11.95 -3.10 12.59
CA ARG A 145 11.55 -1.73 12.28
C ARG A 145 12.67 -1.05 11.52
N PHE A 146 12.35 -0.45 10.38
CA PHE A 146 13.34 0.13 9.48
C PHE A 146 13.40 1.65 9.64
N ALA A 147 14.60 2.19 9.82
CA ALA A 147 14.86 3.61 9.74
C ALA A 147 15.06 4.02 8.29
N GLY A 148 14.20 4.90 7.77
CA GLY A 148 14.20 5.32 6.36
C GLY A 148 13.35 6.55 6.15
N GLU A 149 12.79 6.71 4.96
CA GLU A 149 12.04 7.88 4.55
C GLU A 149 10.78 7.50 3.77
N LEU A 150 9.78 8.37 3.84
CA LEU A 150 8.61 8.30 2.97
C LEU A 150 8.96 8.90 1.61
N GLU A 151 9.21 8.05 0.62
CA GLU A 151 9.57 8.43 -0.74
C GLU A 151 8.38 8.99 -1.53
N GLY A 152 7.17 8.56 -1.19
CA GLY A 152 5.96 9.18 -1.69
C GLY A 152 4.70 8.42 -1.34
N TYR A 153 3.55 9.01 -1.64
CA TYR A 153 2.23 8.47 -1.32
C TYR A 153 1.13 8.99 -2.25
N VAL A 154 -0.05 8.34 -2.19
CA VAL A 154 -1.23 8.66 -3.01
C VAL A 154 -2.40 9.12 -2.16
N THR A 155 -2.94 10.32 -2.41
CA THR A 155 -4.13 10.79 -1.69
C THR A 155 -5.45 10.41 -2.35
N ASP A 156 -5.43 10.04 -3.64
CA ASP A 156 -6.61 9.70 -4.44
C ASP A 156 -6.22 8.63 -5.46
N LEU A 157 -6.95 7.51 -5.57
CA LEU A 157 -6.68 6.45 -6.56
C LEU A 157 -7.43 6.63 -7.89
N VAL A 158 -8.42 7.53 -7.99
CA VAL A 158 -9.20 7.84 -9.20
C VAL A 158 -8.43 8.81 -10.09
N ALA A 159 -7.94 9.91 -9.52
CA ALA A 159 -6.99 10.81 -10.15
C ALA A 159 -5.72 10.78 -9.30
N PRO A 160 -4.68 10.00 -9.67
CA PRO A 160 -3.58 9.68 -8.77
C PRO A 160 -2.75 10.92 -8.50
N VAL A 161 -3.06 11.58 -7.40
CA VAL A 161 -2.23 12.66 -6.86
C VAL A 161 -1.08 11.97 -6.12
N GLN A 162 0.03 11.80 -6.84
CA GLN A 162 1.27 11.30 -6.29
C GLN A 162 2.03 12.45 -5.65
N VAL A 163 2.24 12.37 -4.34
CA VAL A 163 3.20 13.25 -3.66
C VAL A 163 4.51 12.50 -3.59
N VAL A 164 5.46 12.87 -4.45
CA VAL A 164 6.82 12.32 -4.46
C VAL A 164 7.72 13.23 -3.63
N ARG A 165 8.49 12.65 -2.71
CA ARG A 165 9.47 13.36 -1.89
C ARG A 165 10.87 13.00 -2.36
N GLY A 166 11.67 14.02 -2.66
CA GLY A 166 13.03 13.84 -3.18
C GLY A 166 13.07 13.30 -4.60
N ASP A 167 14.25 12.86 -5.03
CA ASP A 167 14.49 12.27 -6.34
C ASP A 167 14.64 10.75 -6.22
N THR A 168 13.51 10.08 -6.07
CA THR A 168 13.43 8.62 -5.97
C THR A 168 12.89 8.04 -7.29
N PRO A 169 13.58 7.04 -7.88
CA PRO A 169 13.11 6.38 -9.10
C PRO A 169 11.87 5.49 -8.82
N TRP A 170 11.60 5.12 -7.57
CA TRP A 170 10.60 4.11 -7.23
C TRP A 170 9.20 4.69 -7.09
N ALA A 171 9.05 5.84 -6.43
CA ALA A 171 7.73 6.40 -6.13
C ALA A 171 6.87 6.57 -7.39
N ARG A 172 7.42 7.16 -8.46
CA ARG A 172 6.71 7.34 -9.74
C ARG A 172 6.37 6.01 -10.43
N ARG A 173 7.22 5.00 -10.28
CA ARG A 173 7.04 3.67 -10.89
C ARG A 173 6.09 2.76 -10.10
N LEU A 174 5.76 3.09 -8.86
CA LEU A 174 4.95 2.24 -7.99
C LEU A 174 3.59 2.86 -7.65
N LEU A 175 3.55 4.13 -7.28
CA LEU A 175 2.38 4.76 -6.65
C LEU A 175 1.13 4.73 -7.54
N GLY A 176 0.01 4.27 -6.98
CA GLY A 176 -1.30 4.22 -7.62
C GLY A 176 -1.48 3.05 -8.60
N ARG A 177 -0.42 2.27 -8.86
CA ARG A 177 -0.48 1.06 -9.68
C ARG A 177 -1.00 -0.13 -8.87
N ARG A 178 -1.48 -1.13 -9.60
CA ARG A 178 -1.88 -2.42 -9.03
C ARG A 178 -0.65 -3.29 -8.78
N LEU A 179 -0.56 -3.90 -7.62
CA LEU A 179 0.44 -4.89 -7.28
C LEU A 179 -0.26 -6.08 -6.63
N GLU A 180 -0.29 -7.20 -7.34
CA GLU A 180 -0.81 -8.45 -6.80
C GLU A 180 0.26 -9.06 -5.89
N SER A 181 -0.14 -9.49 -4.70
CA SER A 181 0.75 -10.14 -3.73
C SER A 181 0.01 -11.31 -3.10
N GLU A 182 0.62 -12.50 -3.07
CA GLU A 182 0.01 -13.70 -2.50
C GLU A 182 -0.15 -13.61 -0.97
N SER A 183 -1.14 -14.32 -0.41
CA SER A 183 -1.57 -14.18 0.99
C SER A 183 -0.69 -14.97 1.97
N GLY A 184 -0.36 -14.39 3.13
CA GLY A 184 0.38 -15.08 4.20
C GLY A 184 0.71 -14.24 5.46
N GLY A 185 0.59 -12.91 5.40
CA GLY A 185 0.89 -12.00 6.52
C GLY A 185 0.93 -10.52 6.12
N PRO A 186 1.23 -9.57 7.02
CA PRO A 186 1.34 -8.16 6.65
C PRO A 186 2.48 -7.89 5.67
N PHE A 187 3.47 -8.77 5.59
CA PHE A 187 4.59 -8.67 4.64
C PHE A 187 4.47 -9.72 3.53
N ALA A 188 4.87 -9.33 2.32
CA ALA A 188 4.99 -10.21 1.16
C ALA A 188 6.25 -9.83 0.35
N TYR A 189 6.68 -10.75 -0.51
CA TYR A 189 7.80 -10.52 -1.44
C TYR A 189 7.33 -10.92 -2.82
N VAL A 190 7.43 -9.98 -3.76
CA VAL A 190 6.97 -10.17 -5.12
C VAL A 190 8.18 -10.23 -6.05
N TRP A 191 8.23 -11.30 -6.83
CA TRP A 191 9.30 -11.57 -7.78
C TRP A 191 8.85 -11.24 -9.19
N ARG A 192 9.81 -11.05 -10.09
CA ARG A 192 9.50 -11.02 -11.52
C ARG A 192 8.90 -12.38 -11.94
N PRO A 193 7.94 -12.39 -12.88
CA PRO A 193 7.49 -13.64 -13.47
C PRO A 193 8.68 -14.37 -14.13
N GLY A 194 9.03 -15.56 -13.63
CA GLY A 194 10.13 -16.39 -14.16
C GLY A 194 11.40 -16.44 -13.32
N SER A 195 11.55 -15.58 -12.31
CA SER A 195 12.58 -15.75 -11.27
C SER A 195 12.08 -16.73 -10.21
N SER A 196 12.52 -17.99 -10.29
CA SER A 196 12.35 -18.96 -9.22
C SER A 196 13.31 -18.67 -8.07
N VAL A 197 12.97 -19.08 -6.85
CA VAL A 197 13.81 -18.98 -5.64
C VAL A 197 15.19 -19.65 -5.83
N ASP A 198 15.31 -20.54 -6.81
CA ASP A 198 16.52 -21.29 -7.16
C ASP A 198 17.57 -20.48 -7.96
N ASP A 199 17.30 -19.22 -8.33
CA ASP A 199 18.18 -18.40 -9.18
C ASP A 199 18.96 -17.32 -8.40
N VAL A 200 19.27 -17.60 -7.13
CA VAL A 200 20.20 -16.79 -6.32
C VAL A 200 21.57 -17.50 -6.31
N PRO A 201 22.65 -16.88 -6.81
CA PRO A 201 23.99 -17.48 -6.79
C PRO A 201 24.54 -17.68 -5.37
#